data_AF-A0A0C2MWE1-F1
#
_entry.id   AF-A0A0C2MWE1-F1
#
_cell.length_a   1.000
_cell.length_b   1.000
_cell.length_c   1.000
_cell.angle_alpha   90.00
_cell.angle_beta   90.00
_cell.angle_gamma   90.00
#
_symmetry.space_group_name_H-M   'P 1'
#
loop_
_entity.id
_entity.type
_entity.pdbx_description
1 polymer ?
#
loop_
_entity_poly.entity_id
_entity_poly.type
_entity_poly.pdbx_seq_one_letter_code
_entity_poly.pdbx_strand_id
1 'polypeptide(L)'
;MITELWEESLLALKNMLNLDWDDVASFNLNEAFETVPPIPEKLEQEILSHNHADYELYKHFYNKLKTKSKQFPEKDFLTLRYHQRFWRRTCIESRVLKLSYAKKFYLGYLLKSNIPKQYQEQCQLMVYSEIEFVEQYRQEIYGLNI
;
A
#
# COMPACT_ATOMS: atom_id res chain seq x y z
N MET A 1 -1.85 6.03 8.26
CA MET A 1 -0.52 5.41 8.03
C MET A 1 0.47 6.53 7.69
N ILE A 2 1.77 6.33 7.91
CA ILE A 2 2.83 7.27 7.52
C ILE A 2 3.68 6.59 6.45
N THR A 3 3.79 7.21 5.28
CA THR A 3 4.39 6.57 4.09
C THR A 3 5.90 6.39 4.21
N GLU A 4 6.62 7.30 4.87
CA GLU A 4 8.07 7.19 5.10
C GLU A 4 8.42 6.16 6.18
N LEU A 5 7.43 5.75 6.98
CA LEU A 5 7.55 4.73 8.04
C LEU A 5 6.57 3.59 7.75
N TRP A 6 6.64 3.06 6.53
CA TRP A 6 5.65 2.12 6.02
C TRP A 6 5.62 0.81 6.80
N GLU A 7 6.78 0.19 7.03
CA GLU A 7 6.87 -1.07 7.79
C GLU A 7 6.41 -0.88 9.24
N GLU A 8 6.79 0.24 9.87
CA GLU A 8 6.33 0.60 11.21
C GLU A 8 4.82 0.78 11.25
N SER A 9 4.24 1.40 10.22
CA SER A 9 2.80 1.58 10.11
C SER A 9 2.08 0.23 10.02
N LEU A 10 2.59 -0.72 9.23
CA LEU A 10 2.04 -2.07 9.10
C LEU A 10 2.13 -2.86 10.41
N LEU A 11 3.27 -2.82 11.08
CA LEU A 11 3.44 -3.46 12.39
C LEU A 11 2.52 -2.85 13.46
N ALA A 12 2.37 -1.53 13.45
CA ALA A 12 1.44 -0.85 14.35
C ALA A 12 -0.01 -1.30 14.09
N LEU A 13 -0.43 -1.36 12.83
CA LEU A 13 -1.77 -1.82 12.44
C LEU A 13 -2.00 -3.27 12.90
N LYS A 14 -1.06 -4.17 12.57
CA LYS A 14 -1.09 -5.57 12.97
C LYS A 14 -1.32 -5.73 14.47
N ASN A 15 -0.49 -5.06 15.27
CA ASN A 15 -0.52 -5.19 16.73
C ASN A 15 -1.75 -4.52 17.36
N MET A 16 -2.29 -3.47 16.75
CA MET A 16 -3.47 -2.77 17.28
C MET A 16 -4.77 -3.53 17.03
N LEU A 17 -4.84 -4.27 15.93
CA LEU A 17 -6.04 -5.01 15.52
C LEU A 17 -5.91 -6.53 15.69
N ASN A 18 -4.80 -7.00 16.28
CA ASN A 18 -4.47 -8.43 16.42
C ASN A 18 -4.56 -9.21 15.11
N LEU A 19 -4.05 -8.62 14.03
CA LEU A 19 -4.04 -9.25 12.70
C LEU A 19 -2.90 -10.25 12.56
N ASP A 20 -3.05 -11.15 11.60
CA ASP A 20 -2.00 -12.07 11.19
C ASP A 20 -0.97 -11.39 10.28
N TRP A 21 0.15 -12.06 10.04
CA TRP A 21 1.23 -11.51 9.19
C TRP A 21 0.82 -11.37 7.73
N ASP A 22 -0.06 -12.26 7.25
CA ASP A 22 -0.56 -12.24 5.88
C ASP A 22 -1.56 -11.10 5.65
N ASP A 23 -2.33 -10.71 6.67
CA ASP A 23 -3.29 -9.60 6.59
C ASP A 23 -2.63 -8.23 6.36
N VAL A 24 -1.40 -8.06 6.87
CA VAL A 24 -0.63 -6.81 6.72
C VAL A 24 0.46 -6.90 5.66
N ALA A 25 0.60 -8.05 4.99
CA ALA A 25 1.48 -8.17 3.84
C ALA A 25 0.89 -7.40 2.66
N SER A 26 1.64 -6.45 2.11
CA SER A 26 1.17 -5.60 1.02
C SER A 26 2.19 -5.50 -0.11
N PHE A 27 1.70 -5.24 -1.33
CA PHE A 27 2.53 -4.84 -2.45
C PHE A 27 2.49 -3.32 -2.64
N ASN A 28 3.54 -2.74 -3.24
CA ASN A 28 3.54 -1.31 -3.55
C ASN A 28 2.81 -1.07 -4.89
N LEU A 29 1.49 -0.87 -4.81
CA LEU A 29 0.59 -0.74 -5.96
C LEU A 29 0.60 0.66 -6.62
N ASN A 30 1.03 1.69 -5.90
CA ASN A 30 0.90 3.09 -6.33
C ASN A 30 2.22 3.71 -6.78
N GLU A 31 3.11 2.90 -7.36
CA GLU A 31 4.33 3.45 -7.94
C GLU A 31 3.97 4.24 -9.20
N ALA A 32 4.26 5.54 -9.16
CA ALA A 32 4.05 6.43 -10.29
C ALA A 32 4.87 5.93 -11.49
N PHE A 33 4.24 5.89 -12.66
CA PHE A 33 4.95 5.58 -13.90
C PHE A 33 5.90 6.71 -14.32
N GLU A 34 5.51 7.96 -14.02
CA GLU A 34 6.23 9.16 -14.41
C GLU A 34 7.02 9.75 -13.23
N THR A 35 8.22 10.24 -13.50
CA THR A 35 9.02 10.96 -12.52
C THR A 35 8.45 12.36 -12.31
N VAL A 36 8.03 12.66 -11.09
CA VAL A 36 7.57 14.00 -10.71
C VAL A 36 8.78 14.94 -10.67
N PRO A 37 8.75 16.09 -11.37
CA PRO A 37 9.85 17.05 -11.31
C PRO A 37 9.99 17.64 -9.90
N PRO A 38 11.19 18.06 -9.49
CA PRO A 38 11.38 18.71 -8.20
C PRO A 38 10.55 19.99 -8.11
N ILE A 39 9.98 20.24 -6.94
CA ILE A 39 9.18 21.43 -6.66
C ILE A 39 10.14 22.60 -6.38
N PRO A 40 9.97 23.78 -6.99
CA PRO A 40 10.75 24.95 -6.63
C PRO A 40 10.57 25.36 -5.16
N GLU A 41 11.63 25.77 -4.48
CA GLU A 41 11.61 26.12 -3.04
C GLU A 41 10.51 27.12 -2.68
N LYS A 42 10.30 28.15 -3.50
CA LYS A 42 9.23 29.14 -3.29
C LYS A 42 7.85 28.47 -3.28
N LEU A 43 7.60 27.56 -4.21
CA LEU A 43 6.32 26.85 -4.31
C LEU A 43 6.14 25.88 -3.13
N GLU A 44 7.22 25.24 -2.68
CA GLU A 44 7.19 24.41 -1.47
C GLU A 44 6.78 25.23 -0.23
N GLN A 45 7.37 26.40 -0.03
CA GLN A 45 7.01 27.30 1.07
C GLN A 45 5.55 27.76 1.00
N GLU A 46 5.05 28.09 -0.19
CA GLU A 46 3.64 28.44 -0.41
C GLU A 46 2.72 27.26 -0.05
N ILE A 47 3.03 26.04 -0.53
CA ILE A 47 2.26 24.82 -0.20
C ILE A 47 2.23 24.59 1.31
N LEU A 48 3.38 24.68 1.99
CA LEU A 48 3.46 24.50 3.44
C LEU A 48 2.68 25.58 4.20
N SER A 49 2.70 26.83 3.71
CA SER A 49 1.94 27.92 4.33
C SER A 49 0.42 27.69 4.24
N HIS A 50 -0.05 27.18 3.10
CA HIS A 50 -1.47 26.89 2.88
C HIS A 50 -1.94 25.62 3.60
N ASN A 51 -1.04 24.67 3.87
CA ASN A 51 -1.34 23.39 4.52
C ASN A 51 -0.71 23.31 5.92
N HIS A 52 -0.49 24.44 6.59
CA HIS A 52 0.26 24.46 7.85
C HIS A 52 -0.36 23.57 8.94
N ALA A 53 -1.69 23.56 9.05
CA ALA A 53 -2.40 22.71 10.01
C ALA A 53 -2.15 21.21 9.75
N ASP A 54 -2.25 20.79 8.48
CA ASP A 54 -2.01 19.41 8.08
C ASP A 54 -0.54 19.02 8.25
N TYR A 55 0.39 19.95 7.98
CA TYR A 55 1.82 19.75 8.22
C TYR A 55 2.13 19.50 9.70
N GLU A 56 1.58 20.32 10.60
CA GLU A 56 1.76 20.13 12.05
C GLU A 56 1.11 18.81 12.53
N LEU A 57 -0.06 18.47 12.00
CA LEU A 57 -0.73 17.20 12.29
C LEU A 57 0.10 16.00 11.82
N TYR A 58 0.64 16.07 10.60
CA TYR A 58 1.50 15.05 10.01
C TYR A 58 2.75 14.84 10.86
N LYS A 59 3.43 15.94 11.21
CA LYS A 59 4.63 15.94 12.05
C LYS A 59 4.35 15.33 13.44
N HIS A 60 3.20 15.63 14.04
CA HIS A 60 2.80 15.03 15.30
C HIS A 60 2.71 13.50 15.19
N PHE A 61 1.96 12.98 14.21
CA PHE A 61 1.75 11.54 14.06
C PHE A 61 2.98 10.79 13.56
N TYR A 62 3.80 11.42 12.70
CA TYR A 62 5.11 10.90 12.31
C TYR A 62 5.97 10.64 13.54
N ASN A 63 6.12 11.64 14.43
CA ASN A 63 6.93 11.51 15.64
C ASN A 63 6.34 10.50 16.62
N LYS A 64 5.00 10.46 16.73
CA LYS A 64 4.30 9.47 17.57
C LYS A 64 4.56 8.05 17.10
N LEU A 65 4.45 7.78 15.80
CA LEU A 65 4.72 6.47 15.22
C LEU A 65 6.21 6.10 15.36
N LYS A 66 7.12 7.03 15.01
CA LYS A 66 8.57 6.83 15.15
C LYS A 66 8.99 6.53 16.58
N THR A 67 8.31 7.10 17.57
CA THR A 67 8.58 6.81 18.98
C THR A 67 8.03 5.44 19.36
N LYS A 68 6.80 5.12 18.94
CA LYS A 68 6.18 3.81 19.17
C LYS A 68 6.97 2.67 18.54
N SER A 69 7.50 2.86 17.34
CA SER A 69 8.21 1.82 16.59
C SER A 69 9.52 1.37 17.23
N LYS A 70 10.13 2.20 18.10
CA LYS A 70 11.30 1.80 18.90
C LYS A 70 11.03 0.61 19.83
N GLN A 71 9.76 0.33 20.12
CA GLN A 71 9.33 -0.80 20.96
C GLN A 71 9.12 -2.08 20.14
N PHE A 72 9.12 -2.00 18.81
CA PHE A 72 8.90 -3.16 17.96
C PHE A 72 10.17 -4.02 17.89
N PRO A 73 10.08 -5.33 18.17
CA PRO A 73 11.20 -6.24 18.01
C PRO A 73 11.72 -6.25 16.57
N GLU A 74 13.05 -6.26 16.39
CA GLU A 74 13.66 -6.36 15.05
C GLU A 74 13.17 -7.59 14.27
N LYS A 75 12.95 -8.71 14.97
CA LYS A 75 12.38 -9.93 14.39
C LYS A 75 11.01 -9.71 13.72
N ASP A 76 10.22 -8.75 14.18
CA ASP A 76 8.88 -8.50 13.62
C ASP A 76 8.99 -7.88 12.22
N PHE A 77 9.97 -7.00 12.02
CA PHE A 77 10.30 -6.47 10.69
C PHE A 77 10.81 -7.58 9.75
N LEU A 78 11.65 -8.48 10.27
CA LEU A 78 12.15 -9.62 9.48
C LEU A 78 11.02 -10.56 9.07
N THR A 79 10.06 -10.82 9.96
CA THR A 79 8.88 -11.63 9.68
C THR A 79 7.98 -10.93 8.67
N LEU A 80 7.67 -9.64 8.83
CA LEU A 80 6.89 -8.88 7.85
C LEU A 80 7.51 -8.96 6.44
N ARG A 81 8.82 -8.71 6.33
CA ARG A 81 9.55 -8.81 5.05
C ARG A 81 9.58 -10.24 4.50
N TYR A 82 9.58 -11.26 5.35
CA TYR A 82 9.44 -12.65 4.93
C TYR A 82 8.09 -12.89 4.24
N HIS A 83 6.99 -12.51 4.89
CA HIS A 83 5.63 -12.65 4.34
C HIS A 83 5.45 -11.83 3.06
N GLN A 84 5.91 -10.58 3.02
CA GLN A 84 5.88 -9.77 1.81
C GLN A 84 6.65 -10.43 0.65
N ARG A 85 7.82 -11.01 0.91
CA ARG A 85 8.60 -11.73 -0.11
C ARG A 85 7.93 -13.03 -0.55
N PHE A 86 7.32 -13.75 0.38
CA PHE A 86 6.55 -14.95 0.07
C PHE A 86 5.44 -14.63 -0.92
N TRP A 87 4.55 -13.70 -0.57
CA TRP A 87 3.44 -13.31 -1.45
C TRP A 87 3.92 -12.74 -2.77
N ARG A 88 4.97 -11.91 -2.77
CA ARG A 88 5.53 -11.37 -4.01
C ARG A 88 6.04 -12.46 -4.94
N ARG A 89 6.77 -13.45 -4.41
CA ARG A 89 7.31 -14.57 -5.20
C ARG A 89 6.23 -15.53 -5.69
N THR A 90 5.20 -15.73 -4.89
CA THR A 90 4.07 -16.62 -5.22
C THR A 90 3.16 -15.98 -6.26
N CYS A 91 2.80 -14.71 -6.09
CA CYS A 91 1.76 -14.07 -6.89
C CYS A 91 2.28 -13.34 -8.14
N ILE A 92 3.42 -12.66 -8.06
CA ILE A 92 3.77 -11.59 -9.02
C ILE A 92 4.72 -12.08 -10.11
N GLU A 93 4.33 -11.91 -11.37
CA GLU A 93 5.17 -12.14 -12.53
C GLU A 93 5.94 -10.86 -12.90
N SER A 94 5.23 -9.76 -13.11
CA SER A 94 5.81 -8.50 -13.59
C SER A 94 4.98 -7.28 -13.20
N ARG A 95 5.48 -6.09 -13.56
CA ARG A 95 4.73 -4.82 -13.49
C ARG A 95 3.91 -4.64 -14.77
N VAL A 96 2.71 -4.05 -14.64
CA VAL A 96 1.84 -3.72 -15.79
C VAL A 96 1.28 -2.30 -15.63
N LEU A 97 1.16 -1.58 -16.74
CA LEU A 97 0.56 -0.26 -16.75
C LEU A 97 -0.97 -0.38 -16.58
N LYS A 98 -1.52 0.29 -15.57
CA LYS A 98 -2.96 0.36 -15.30
C LYS A 98 -3.44 1.81 -15.32
N LEU A 99 -4.74 2.02 -15.55
CA LEU A 99 -5.37 3.34 -15.61
C LEU A 99 -6.15 3.61 -14.32
N SER A 100 -5.93 4.76 -13.71
CA SER A 100 -6.71 5.23 -12.55
C SER A 100 -7.94 6.05 -12.97
N TYR A 101 -8.85 6.34 -12.03
CA TYR A 101 -10.02 7.20 -12.25
C TYR A 101 -9.69 8.56 -12.91
N ALA A 102 -8.54 9.14 -12.58
CA ALA A 102 -8.09 10.42 -13.12
C ALA A 102 -7.47 10.33 -14.52
N LYS A 103 -7.63 9.19 -15.22
CA LYS A 103 -6.95 8.86 -16.49
C LYS A 103 -5.42 8.94 -16.39
N LYS A 104 -4.87 8.80 -15.18
CA LYS A 104 -3.42 8.73 -14.95
C LYS A 104 -2.97 7.28 -14.94
N PHE A 105 -1.86 7.00 -15.60
CA PHE A 105 -1.25 5.69 -15.59
C PHE A 105 -0.47 5.46 -14.29
N TYR A 106 -0.52 4.21 -13.79
CA TYR A 106 0.27 3.75 -12.65
C TYR A 106 0.77 2.33 -12.88
N LEU A 107 1.78 1.91 -12.12
CA LEU A 107 2.38 0.58 -12.24
C LEU A 107 1.69 -0.42 -11.29
N GLY A 108 0.71 -1.15 -11.83
CA GLY A 108 0.12 -2.32 -11.19
C GLY A 108 1.00 -3.57 -11.29
N TYR A 109 0.43 -4.72 -10.93
CA TYR A 109 1.09 -6.01 -11.06
C TYR A 109 0.32 -6.97 -11.97
N LEU A 110 1.08 -7.77 -12.71
CA LEU A 110 0.60 -8.94 -13.43
C LEU A 110 0.83 -10.19 -12.59
N LEU A 111 -0.20 -11.02 -12.44
CA LEU A 111 -0.12 -12.28 -11.72
C LEU A 111 0.56 -13.37 -12.55
N LYS A 112 1.20 -14.31 -11.85
CA LYS A 112 1.72 -15.53 -12.46
C LYS A 112 0.59 -16.42 -12.99
N SER A 113 0.86 -17.12 -14.10
CA SER A 113 -0.08 -18.08 -14.67
C SER A 113 -0.16 -19.40 -13.89
N ASN A 114 0.85 -19.72 -13.10
CA ASN A 114 1.01 -20.99 -12.39
C ASN A 114 0.91 -20.86 -10.86
N ILE A 115 0.05 -19.97 -10.36
CA ILE A 115 -0.18 -19.80 -8.92
C ILE A 115 -0.81 -21.08 -8.33
N PRO A 116 -0.26 -21.65 -7.23
CA PRO A 116 -0.85 -22.79 -6.55
C PRO A 116 -2.31 -22.53 -6.16
N LYS A 117 -3.20 -23.52 -6.36
CA LYS A 117 -4.65 -23.37 -6.17
C LYS A 117 -5.05 -22.71 -4.85
N GLN A 118 -4.39 -23.08 -3.75
CA GLN A 118 -4.65 -22.54 -2.41
C GLN A 118 -4.34 -21.04 -2.24
N TYR A 119 -3.58 -20.43 -3.16
CA TYR A 119 -3.18 -19.02 -3.10
C TYR A 119 -3.81 -18.15 -4.19
N GLN A 120 -4.59 -18.74 -5.11
CA GLN A 120 -5.11 -18.02 -6.27
C GLN A 120 -5.99 -16.84 -5.89
N GLU A 121 -6.99 -17.08 -5.04
CA GLU A 121 -7.93 -16.06 -4.57
C GLU A 121 -7.21 -14.92 -3.83
N GLN A 122 -6.34 -15.27 -2.87
CA GLN A 122 -5.57 -14.27 -2.13
C GLN A 122 -4.66 -13.44 -3.05
N CYS A 123 -3.93 -14.08 -3.97
CA CYS A 123 -3.10 -13.36 -4.93
C CYS A 123 -3.90 -12.38 -5.79
N GLN A 124 -5.12 -12.76 -6.18
CA GLN A 124 -6.03 -11.90 -6.93
C GLN A 124 -6.45 -10.68 -6.13
N LEU A 125 -6.91 -10.87 -4.89
CA LEU A 125 -7.31 -9.78 -3.99
C LEU A 125 -6.14 -8.82 -3.68
N MET A 126 -4.92 -9.34 -3.51
CA MET A 126 -3.75 -8.51 -3.18
C MET A 126 -3.28 -7.57 -4.30
N VAL A 127 -3.68 -7.80 -5.56
CA VAL A 127 -3.31 -6.94 -6.70
C VAL A 127 -4.44 -6.02 -7.15
N TYR A 128 -5.60 -6.12 -6.53
CA TYR A 128 -6.73 -5.25 -6.84
C TYR A 128 -6.43 -3.82 -6.46
N SER A 129 -6.71 -2.93 -7.40
CA SER A 129 -6.97 -1.54 -7.09
C SER A 129 -8.27 -1.41 -6.30
N GLU A 130 -8.44 -0.26 -5.65
CA GLU A 130 -9.71 0.11 -5.03
C GLU A 130 -10.88 -0.01 -6.03
N ILE A 131 -10.64 0.34 -7.29
CA ILE A 131 -11.63 0.26 -8.38
C ILE A 131 -12.08 -1.19 -8.59
N GLU A 132 -11.12 -2.08 -8.87
CA GLU A 132 -11.37 -3.49 -9.13
C GLU A 132 -12.04 -4.17 -7.92
N PHE A 133 -11.62 -3.82 -6.71
CA PHE A 133 -12.22 -4.34 -5.48
C PHE A 133 -13.68 -3.89 -5.32
N VAL A 134 -13.96 -2.59 -5.46
CA VAL A 134 -15.31 -2.05 -5.31
C VAL A 134 -16.25 -2.54 -6.41
N GLU A 135 -15.76 -2.67 -7.63
CA GLU A 135 -16.53 -3.21 -8.76
C GLU A 135 -16.90 -4.68 -8.53
N GLN A 136 -15.94 -5.52 -8.14
CA GLN A 136 -16.23 -6.92 -7.80
C GLN A 136 -17.22 -7.01 -6.64
N TYR A 137 -17.00 -6.24 -5.57
CA TYR A 137 -17.89 -6.25 -4.41
C TYR A 137 -19.33 -5.85 -4.76
N ARG A 138 -19.49 -4.86 -5.65
CA ARG A 138 -20.81 -4.46 -6.17
C ARG A 138 -21.46 -5.56 -7.01
N GLN A 139 -20.68 -6.26 -7.85
CA GLN A 139 -21.18 -7.38 -8.64
C GLN A 139 -21.67 -8.52 -7.73
N GLU A 140 -20.91 -8.84 -6.68
CA GLU A 140 -21.26 -9.90 -5.72
C GLU A 140 -22.55 -9.59 -4.94
N ILE A 141 -22.75 -8.34 -4.52
CA ILE A 141 -23.93 -7.96 -3.73
C ILE A 141 -25.17 -7.75 -4.60
N TYR A 142 -25.02 -7.09 -5.75
CA TYR A 142 -26.17 -6.58 -6.51
C TYR A 142 -26.41 -7.32 -7.83
N GLY A 143 -25.53 -8.24 -8.25
CA GLY A 143 -25.63 -8.92 -9.54
C GLY A 143 -25.60 -7.96 -10.75
N LEU A 144 -25.10 -6.73 -10.56
CA LEU A 144 -25.08 -5.70 -11.59
C LEU A 144 -23.89 -5.94 -12.53
N ASN A 145 -24.18 -6.44 -13.73
CA ASN A 145 -23.24 -6.36 -14.85
C ASN A 145 -23.21 -4.90 -15.34
N ILE A 146 -22.10 -4.21 -15.11
CA ILE A 146 -21.79 -2.91 -15.74
C ILE A 146 -20.81 -3.19 -16.88
#